data_AF-A0A1D2AIJ5-F1
#
_entry.id   AF-A0A1D2AIJ5-F1
#
_cell.length_a   1.000
_cell.length_b   1.000
_cell.length_c   1.000
_cell.angle_alpha   90.00
_cell.angle_beta   90.00
_cell.angle_gamma   90.00
#
_symmetry.space_group_name_H-M   'P 1'
#
loop_
_entity.id
_entity.type
_entity.pdbx_description
1 polymer ?
#
loop_
_entity_poly.entity_id
_entity_poly.type
_entity_poly.pdbx_seq_one_letter_code
_entity_poly.pdbx_strand_id
1 'polypeptide(L)'
;GTLKISYQEVKKEWRKSSAPDALHEIADHYGIFTDLYKYGFFSPVVSLDIYYDYDSKHFTPVHYGNIIRPSEATKMPQVHFESEPETLWTLVLTSLDGHLLEPEMQYLHWFVGNIKGGDMANADVLCSYLQPFQPKELVITDMSLSCISKTVTWTTRTSGCRQTAQ
;
A
#
# COMPACT_ATOMS: atom_id res chain seq x y z
N GLY A 1 16.33 28.39 -26.63
CA GLY A 1 17.22 27.31 -26.19
C GLY A 1 16.37 26.23 -25.54
N THR A 2 16.60 24.97 -25.86
CA THR A 2 15.80 23.87 -25.31
C THR A 2 16.51 23.34 -24.06
N LEU A 3 16.06 23.78 -22.88
CA LEU A 3 16.53 23.25 -21.61
C LEU A 3 16.01 21.81 -21.48
N LYS A 4 16.92 20.83 -21.40
CA LYS A 4 16.56 19.42 -21.23
C LYS A 4 16.75 19.06 -19.76
N ILE A 5 15.64 18.87 -19.07
CA ILE A 5 15.63 18.41 -17.68
C ILE A 5 15.56 16.88 -17.69
N SER A 6 16.38 16.23 -16.86
CA SER A 6 16.34 14.77 -16.70
C SER A 6 15.12 14.35 -15.86
N TYR A 7 14.24 13.54 -16.44
CA TYR A 7 13.07 13.02 -15.74
C TYR A 7 13.43 12.22 -14.47
N GLN A 8 14.52 11.45 -14.51
CA GLN A 8 14.94 10.60 -13.39
C GLN A 8 15.38 11.43 -12.19
N GLU A 9 16.05 12.55 -12.44
CA GLU A 9 16.52 13.46 -11.40
C GLU A 9 15.34 14.17 -10.74
N VAL A 10 14.41 14.69 -11.55
CA VAL A 10 13.17 15.31 -11.05
C VAL A 10 12.35 14.31 -10.24
N LYS A 11 12.18 13.08 -10.73
CA LYS A 11 11.42 12.03 -10.03
C LYS A 11 12.06 11.69 -8.68
N LYS A 12 13.39 11.61 -8.63
CA LYS A 12 14.13 11.32 -7.38
C LYS A 12 13.98 12.44 -6.37
N GLU A 13 14.06 13.69 -6.80
CA GLU A 13 13.90 14.85 -5.91
C GLU A 13 12.45 15.01 -5.43
N TRP A 14 11.48 14.81 -6.33
CA TRP A 14 10.07 14.82 -6.00
C TRP A 14 9.72 13.75 -4.96
N ARG A 15 10.26 12.53 -5.11
CA ARG A 15 10.08 11.43 -4.13
C ARG A 15 10.51 11.80 -2.71
N LYS A 16 11.51 12.67 -2.57
CA LYS A 16 12.04 13.10 -1.26
C LYS A 16 11.31 14.29 -0.66
N SER A 17 10.74 15.15 -1.50
CA SER A 17 10.19 16.43 -1.10
C SER A 17 8.67 16.41 -1.11
N SER A 18 8.06 16.52 -2.30
CA SER A 18 6.61 16.75 -2.46
C SER A 18 5.79 15.49 -2.67
N ALA A 19 6.40 14.32 -2.79
CA ALA A 19 5.66 13.07 -3.01
C ALA A 19 4.69 12.74 -1.87
N PRO A 20 5.05 12.81 -0.57
CA PRO A 20 4.11 12.46 0.50
C PRO A 20 2.82 13.29 0.47
N ASP A 21 2.93 14.59 0.21
CA ASP A 21 1.78 15.50 0.12
C ASP A 21 0.92 15.19 -1.11
N ALA A 22 1.54 15.02 -2.27
CA ALA A 22 0.83 14.66 -3.50
C ALA A 22 0.12 13.30 -3.37
N LEU A 23 0.74 12.34 -2.70
CA LEU A 23 0.15 11.02 -2.46
C LEU A 23 -1.01 11.09 -1.47
N HIS A 24 -0.92 11.96 -0.47
CA HIS A 24 -2.01 12.23 0.45
C HIS A 24 -3.22 12.81 -0.30
N GLU A 25 -3.02 13.83 -1.14
CA GLU A 25 -4.10 14.42 -1.94
C GLU A 25 -4.74 13.41 -2.91
N ILE A 26 -3.93 12.54 -3.51
CA ILE A 26 -4.43 11.46 -4.37
C ILE A 26 -5.27 10.47 -3.56
N ALA A 27 -4.78 10.05 -2.39
CA ALA A 27 -5.49 9.11 -1.52
C ALA A 27 -6.81 9.69 -1.00
N ASP A 28 -6.84 10.98 -0.66
CA ASP A 28 -8.07 11.72 -0.32
C ASP A 28 -9.05 11.76 -1.49
N HIS A 29 -8.55 12.05 -2.70
CA HIS A 29 -9.39 12.13 -3.91
C HIS A 29 -10.08 10.80 -4.23
N TYR A 30 -9.38 9.68 -4.00
CA TYR A 30 -9.93 8.33 -4.18
C TYR A 30 -10.71 7.81 -2.96
N GLY A 31 -10.84 8.60 -1.87
CA GLY A 31 -11.60 8.17 -0.68
C GLY A 31 -10.90 7.14 0.21
N ILE A 32 -9.65 6.77 -0.09
CA ILE A 32 -8.93 5.65 0.53
C ILE A 32 -8.89 5.77 2.06
N PHE A 33 -8.62 6.96 2.59
CA PHE A 33 -8.54 7.15 4.05
C PHE A 33 -9.90 7.02 4.73
N THR A 34 -10.97 7.47 4.08
CA THR A 34 -12.32 7.37 4.62
C THR A 34 -12.75 5.90 4.66
N ASP A 35 -12.43 5.13 3.62
CA ASP A 35 -12.85 3.74 3.52
C ASP A 35 -12.06 2.81 4.43
N LEU A 36 -10.74 3.02 4.58
CA LEU A 36 -9.88 2.17 5.41
C LEU A 36 -9.86 2.58 6.89
N TYR A 37 -9.74 3.87 7.17
CA TYR A 37 -9.44 4.35 8.52
C TYR A 37 -10.60 5.12 9.18
N LYS A 38 -11.68 5.42 8.43
CA LYS A 38 -12.88 6.19 8.82
C LYS A 38 -12.63 7.62 9.30
N TYR A 39 -11.72 7.79 10.25
CA TYR A 39 -11.37 9.06 10.91
C TYR A 39 -9.85 9.30 10.95
N GLY A 40 -9.05 8.42 10.35
CA GLY A 40 -7.60 8.50 10.34
C GLY A 40 -7.04 8.70 8.94
N PHE A 41 -5.82 9.23 8.86
CA PHE A 41 -5.03 9.29 7.64
C PHE A 41 -3.58 8.94 7.98
N PHE A 42 -2.79 8.62 6.97
CA PHE A 42 -1.36 8.44 7.12
C PHE A 42 -0.62 9.15 5.98
N SER A 43 0.65 9.49 6.23
CA SER A 43 1.53 10.04 5.20
C SER A 43 2.43 8.91 4.67
N PRO A 44 2.38 8.59 3.38
CA PRO A 44 3.24 7.56 2.80
C PRO A 44 4.67 8.10 2.68
N VAL A 45 5.47 7.84 3.72
CA VAL A 45 6.88 8.26 3.78
C VAL A 45 7.79 7.31 2.99
N VAL A 46 7.38 6.05 2.85
CA VAL A 46 8.15 5.02 2.14
C VAL A 46 7.66 4.88 0.71
N SER A 47 8.57 5.07 -0.24
CA SER A 47 8.28 4.84 -1.65
C SER A 47 8.26 3.34 -1.97
N LEU A 48 7.13 2.90 -2.51
CA LEU A 48 6.93 1.54 -3.01
C LEU A 48 7.14 1.50 -4.53
N ASP A 49 8.03 0.64 -5.00
CA ASP A 49 8.18 0.29 -6.40
C ASP A 49 7.62 -1.11 -6.63
N ILE A 50 6.49 -1.18 -7.33
CA ILE A 50 5.73 -2.42 -7.54
C ILE A 50 5.58 -2.66 -9.04
N TYR A 51 5.77 -3.90 -9.47
CA TYR A 51 5.60 -4.28 -10.87
C TYR A 51 5.11 -5.73 -11.02
N TYR A 52 4.27 -5.94 -12.03
CA TYR A 52 3.79 -7.26 -12.43
C TYR A 52 4.63 -7.82 -13.56
N ASP A 53 5.23 -9.00 -13.34
CA ASP A 53 5.94 -9.79 -14.36
C ASP A 53 5.04 -10.95 -14.82
N TYR A 54 4.07 -10.63 -15.69
CA TYR A 54 3.10 -11.61 -16.18
C TYR A 54 3.58 -12.33 -17.45
N ASP A 55 4.29 -11.63 -18.32
CA ASP A 55 4.88 -12.14 -19.56
C ASP A 55 6.40 -11.98 -19.47
N SER A 56 7.18 -13.03 -19.75
CA SER A 56 8.65 -13.05 -19.58
C SER A 56 9.42 -11.97 -20.38
N LYS A 57 8.71 -11.14 -21.14
CA LYS A 57 9.23 -10.03 -21.95
C LYS A 57 8.72 -8.66 -21.51
N HIS A 58 7.64 -8.59 -20.71
CA HIS A 58 6.96 -7.35 -20.38
C HIS A 58 6.64 -7.28 -18.89
N PHE A 59 6.97 -6.15 -18.27
CA PHE A 59 6.55 -5.83 -16.91
C PHE A 59 5.59 -4.64 -16.94
N THR A 60 4.59 -4.66 -16.07
CA THR A 60 3.70 -3.51 -15.88
C THR A 60 3.96 -2.89 -14.51
N PRO A 61 4.53 -1.67 -14.44
CA PRO A 61 4.72 -0.96 -13.18
C PRO A 61 3.37 -0.46 -12.64
N VAL A 62 3.23 -0.50 -11.32
CA VAL A 62 2.09 0.06 -10.61
C VAL A 62 2.40 1.50 -10.22
N HIS A 63 1.46 2.39 -10.46
CA HIS A 63 1.56 3.83 -10.22
C HIS A 63 0.26 4.32 -9.57
N TYR A 64 0.34 5.51 -8.96
CA TYR A 64 -0.78 6.14 -8.29
C TYR A 64 -1.92 6.49 -9.27
N GLY A 65 -2.97 5.67 -9.33
CA GLY A 65 -4.16 5.81 -10.17
C GLY A 65 -4.09 5.11 -11.53
N ASN A 66 -3.07 4.28 -11.81
CA ASN A 66 -3.04 3.58 -13.10
C ASN A 66 -3.93 2.33 -13.12
N ILE A 67 -4.50 2.03 -14.29
CA ILE A 67 -5.36 0.86 -14.49
C ILE A 67 -4.48 -0.30 -14.93
N ILE A 68 -4.50 -1.38 -14.15
CA ILE A 68 -3.84 -2.65 -14.46
C ILE A 68 -4.93 -3.67 -14.83
N ARG A 69 -4.72 -4.41 -15.91
CA ARG A 69 -5.70 -5.41 -16.35
C ARG A 69 -5.57 -6.67 -15.48
N PRO A 70 -6.68 -7.37 -15.18
CA PRO A 70 -6.64 -8.67 -14.53
C PRO A 70 -5.69 -9.66 -15.20
N SER A 71 -5.60 -9.64 -16.53
CA SER A 71 -4.66 -10.46 -17.32
C SER A 71 -3.18 -10.19 -16.99
N GLU A 72 -2.85 -8.95 -16.64
CA GLU A 72 -1.50 -8.53 -16.26
C GLU A 72 -1.21 -8.82 -14.78
N ALA A 73 -2.25 -8.95 -13.94
CA ALA A 73 -2.16 -9.27 -12.52
C ALA A 73 -2.39 -10.78 -12.23
N THR A 74 -1.98 -11.66 -13.15
CA THR A 74 -2.17 -13.11 -12.99
C THR A 74 -1.20 -13.71 -11.96
N LYS A 75 -0.01 -13.12 -11.82
CA LYS A 75 1.02 -13.54 -10.87
C LYS A 75 1.17 -12.49 -9.77
N MET A 76 1.72 -12.91 -8.63
CA MET A 76 2.07 -11.98 -7.55
C MET A 76 3.01 -10.87 -8.07
N PRO A 77 2.82 -9.62 -7.62
CA PRO A 77 3.70 -8.53 -8.01
C PRO A 77 5.06 -8.66 -7.31
N GLN A 78 6.09 -8.12 -7.95
CA GLN A 78 7.37 -7.89 -7.30
C GLN A 78 7.32 -6.53 -6.61
N VAL A 79 7.75 -6.51 -5.35
CA VAL A 79 7.68 -5.35 -4.48
C VAL A 79 9.09 -4.99 -4.03
N HIS A 80 9.45 -3.73 -4.21
CA HIS A 80 10.71 -3.18 -3.75
C HIS A 80 10.46 -1.88 -2.99
N PHE A 81 11.15 -1.72 -1.87
CA PHE A 81 11.14 -0.50 -1.09
C PHE A 81 12.44 -0.37 -0.29
N GLU A 82 12.85 0.88 -0.06
CA GLU A 82 14.02 1.16 0.76
C GLU A 82 13.63 1.10 2.24
N SER A 83 14.31 0.26 3.02
CA SER A 83 14.10 0.17 4.47
C SER A 83 15.38 -0.21 5.21
N GLU A 84 15.39 0.02 6.52
CA GLU A 84 16.50 -0.39 7.38
C GLU A 84 16.51 -1.92 7.57
N PRO A 85 17.67 -2.60 7.54
CA PRO A 85 17.76 -4.07 7.54
C PRO A 85 17.03 -4.78 8.69
N GLU A 86 17.00 -4.16 9.87
CA GLU A 86 16.42 -4.74 11.10
C GLU A 86 14.95 -4.37 11.32
N THR A 87 14.34 -3.61 10.40
CA THR A 87 12.94 -3.20 10.52
C THR A 87 12.01 -4.27 9.95
N LEU A 88 10.91 -4.52 10.68
CA LEU A 88 9.87 -5.44 10.25
C LEU A 88 8.78 -4.67 9.53
N TRP A 89 8.34 -5.21 8.40
CA TRP A 89 7.30 -4.63 7.59
C TRP A 89 6.19 -5.62 7.36
N THR A 90 5.01 -5.05 7.19
CA THR A 90 3.81 -5.76 6.80
C THR A 90 3.30 -5.17 5.51
N LEU A 91 2.84 -6.04 4.61
CA LEU A 91 2.30 -5.74 3.32
C LEU A 91 0.88 -6.30 3.20
N VAL A 92 -0.06 -5.43 2.85
CA VAL A 92 -1.46 -5.80 2.64
C VAL A 92 -1.86 -5.40 1.23
N LEU A 93 -2.76 -6.15 0.60
CA LEU A 93 -3.32 -5.85 -0.71
C LEU A 93 -4.83 -6.07 -0.61
N THR A 94 -5.61 -4.99 -0.45
CA THR A 94 -7.07 -5.02 -0.29
C THR A 94 -7.83 -4.24 -1.35
N SER A 95 -8.86 -4.83 -1.96
CA SER A 95 -9.75 -4.14 -2.90
C SER A 95 -10.90 -3.47 -2.16
N LEU A 96 -10.98 -2.13 -2.26
CA LEU A 96 -11.98 -1.29 -1.60
C LEU A 96 -13.36 -1.44 -2.25
N ASP A 97 -13.42 -1.40 -3.59
CA ASP A 97 -14.65 -1.52 -4.37
C ASP A 97 -14.92 -2.96 -4.88
N GLY A 98 -14.18 -3.92 -4.30
CA GLY A 98 -14.11 -5.30 -4.74
C GLY A 98 -15.39 -6.12 -4.54
N HIS A 99 -16.24 -5.72 -3.60
CA HIS A 99 -17.15 -6.64 -2.95
C HIS A 99 -18.54 -6.67 -3.61
N LEU A 100 -18.93 -7.87 -4.09
CA LEU A 100 -20.10 -8.04 -4.97
C LEU A 100 -21.45 -8.04 -4.22
N LEU A 101 -21.45 -8.24 -2.90
CA LEU A 101 -22.66 -8.49 -2.10
C LEU A 101 -22.97 -7.38 -1.08
N GLU A 102 -21.94 -6.70 -0.61
CA GLU A 102 -21.91 -5.77 0.53
C GLU A 102 -20.92 -4.64 0.20
N PRO A 103 -21.39 -3.40 0.03
CA PRO A 103 -20.55 -2.28 -0.40
C PRO A 103 -19.57 -1.79 0.68
N GLU A 104 -19.72 -2.23 1.93
CA GLU A 104 -18.82 -1.86 3.04
C GLU A 104 -17.71 -2.89 3.28
N MET A 105 -17.75 -4.03 2.58
CA MET A 105 -16.78 -5.11 2.74
C MET A 105 -15.69 -5.00 1.69
N GLN A 106 -14.49 -5.47 2.04
CA GLN A 106 -13.31 -5.39 1.17
C GLN A 106 -12.75 -6.80 0.94
N TYR A 107 -12.15 -7.04 -0.23
CA TYR A 107 -11.46 -8.31 -0.49
C TYR A 107 -9.98 -8.20 -0.19
N LEU A 108 -9.47 -9.12 0.63
CA LEU A 108 -8.05 -9.30 0.85
C LEU A 108 -7.46 -10.16 -0.28
N HIS A 109 -6.63 -9.57 -1.12
CA HIS A 109 -5.94 -10.23 -2.22
C HIS A 109 -4.59 -10.81 -1.81
N TRP A 110 -3.88 -10.15 -0.90
CA TRP A 110 -2.55 -10.59 -0.47
C TRP A 110 -2.22 -10.01 0.90
N PHE A 111 -1.62 -10.82 1.76
CA PHE A 111 -1.16 -10.37 3.07
C PHE A 111 0.14 -11.08 3.40
N VAL A 112 1.21 -10.29 3.52
CA VAL A 112 2.54 -10.73 3.90
C VAL A 112 2.98 -9.95 5.14
N GLY A 113 3.41 -10.64 6.18
CA GLY A 113 3.94 -10.06 7.40
C GLY A 113 5.43 -10.34 7.58
N ASN A 114 6.01 -9.77 8.62
CA ASN A 114 7.37 -10.06 9.09
C ASN A 114 8.48 -9.91 8.02
N ILE A 115 8.29 -9.01 7.05
CA ILE A 115 9.28 -8.71 6.02
C ILE A 115 10.44 -7.96 6.69
N LYS A 116 11.64 -8.55 6.70
CA LYS A 116 12.83 -7.92 7.29
C LYS A 116 13.58 -7.11 6.24
N GLY A 117 13.73 -5.81 6.47
CA GLY A 117 14.57 -4.95 5.62
C GLY A 117 14.20 -4.94 4.13
N GLY A 118 12.94 -5.24 3.80
CA GLY A 118 12.46 -5.34 2.41
C GLY A 118 12.68 -6.70 1.74
N ASP A 119 13.16 -7.72 2.46
CA ASP A 119 13.32 -9.07 1.92
C ASP A 119 12.00 -9.84 1.90
N MET A 120 11.37 -9.85 0.72
CA MET A 120 10.12 -10.58 0.47
C MET A 120 10.30 -12.11 0.47
N ALA A 121 11.52 -12.64 0.30
CA ALA A 121 11.75 -14.08 0.22
C ALA A 121 11.64 -14.78 1.58
N ASN A 122 11.99 -14.06 2.66
CA ASN A 122 11.93 -14.55 4.04
C ASN A 122 10.69 -14.06 4.81
N ALA A 123 9.70 -13.55 4.09
CA ALA A 123 8.51 -12.99 4.69
C ALA A 123 7.41 -14.04 4.93
N ASP A 124 6.57 -13.80 5.93
CA ASP A 124 5.49 -14.71 6.31
C ASP A 124 4.23 -14.41 5.49
N VAL A 125 3.86 -15.32 4.58
CA VAL A 125 2.63 -15.18 3.80
C VAL A 125 1.43 -15.61 4.63
N LEU A 126 0.68 -14.64 5.16
CA LEU A 126 -0.53 -14.87 5.95
C LEU A 126 -1.76 -15.14 5.07
N CYS A 127 -1.82 -14.50 3.89
CA CYS A 127 -2.83 -14.75 2.88
C CYS A 127 -2.15 -14.85 1.52
N SER A 128 -2.34 -15.98 0.83
CA SER A 128 -1.78 -16.21 -0.50
C SER A 128 -2.38 -15.27 -1.54
N TYR A 129 -1.57 -14.89 -2.54
CA TYR A 129 -1.99 -13.98 -3.59
C TYR A 129 -3.21 -14.49 -4.35
N LEU A 130 -4.25 -13.67 -4.42
CA LEU A 130 -5.46 -13.88 -5.18
C LEU A 130 -5.53 -12.84 -6.31
N GLN A 131 -5.60 -13.32 -7.55
CA GLN A 131 -5.74 -12.47 -8.73
C GLN A 131 -7.01 -11.57 -8.64
N PRO A 132 -6.90 -10.26 -8.94
CA PRO A 132 -8.05 -9.40 -9.12
C PRO A 132 -8.96 -9.92 -10.25
N PHE A 133 -10.25 -10.07 -9.97
CA PHE A 133 -11.22 -10.65 -10.92
C PHE A 133 -12.21 -9.62 -11.49
N GLN A 134 -12.17 -8.38 -11.01
CA GLN A 134 -13.10 -7.35 -11.46
C GLN A 134 -12.69 -6.76 -12.83
N PRO A 135 -13.64 -6.57 -13.77
CA PRO A 135 -13.32 -6.12 -15.14
C PRO A 135 -12.88 -4.66 -15.24
N LYS A 136 -13.23 -3.85 -14.24
CA LYS A 136 -13.03 -2.41 -14.24
C LYS A 136 -12.82 -1.92 -12.81
N GLU A 137 -11.66 -2.16 -12.20
CA GLU A 137 -11.16 -1.16 -11.26
C GLU A 137 -9.70 -1.34 -10.89
N LEU A 138 -9.09 -0.17 -10.75
CA LEU A 138 -7.89 0.21 -10.02
C LEU A 138 -7.11 -0.92 -9.34
N VAL A 139 -5.84 -1.06 -9.73
CA VAL A 139 -4.82 -1.63 -8.83
C VAL A 139 -4.20 -0.49 -8.06
N ILE A 140 -4.92 0.01 -7.06
CA ILE A 140 -4.31 0.46 -5.80
C ILE A 140 -5.21 -0.03 -4.67
N THR A 141 -5.16 -1.33 -4.52
CA THR A 141 -5.32 -1.92 -3.22
C THR A 141 -4.15 -1.46 -2.35
N ASP A 142 -4.41 -0.55 -1.42
CA ASP A 142 -3.45 0.00 -0.45
C ASP A 142 -2.42 -1.06 -0.01
N MET A 143 -1.18 -0.92 -0.48
CA MET A 143 -0.03 -1.57 0.14
C MET A 143 0.44 -0.68 1.26
N SER A 144 -0.29 -0.70 2.38
CA SER A 144 0.18 -0.13 3.63
C SER A 144 1.39 -0.91 4.11
N LEU A 145 2.57 -0.33 3.87
CA LEU A 145 3.78 -0.71 4.56
C LEU A 145 3.72 -0.16 5.98
N SER A 146 3.27 -1.00 6.91
CA SER A 146 3.36 -0.67 8.34
C SER A 146 4.70 -1.17 8.88
N CYS A 147 5.55 -0.24 9.32
CA CYS A 147 6.79 -0.55 10.02
C CYS A 147 6.47 -0.95 11.46
N ILE A 148 6.75 -2.20 11.83
CA ILE A 148 6.75 -2.67 13.20
C ILE A 148 8.18 -2.51 13.75
N SER A 149 8.70 -1.28 13.76
CA SER A 149 9.94 -0.97 14.48
C SER A 149 9.60 -0.35 15.83
N LYS A 150 9.74 -1.18 16.88
CA LYS A 150 9.74 -0.88 18.32
C LYS A 150 8.70 0.13 18.84
N THR A 151 7.73 -0.41 19.59
CA THR A 151 6.96 0.32 20.60
C THR A 151 6.02 1.40 20.04
N VAL A 152 5.03 0.99 19.24
CA VAL A 152 3.72 1.65 19.33
C VAL A 152 2.99 1.01 20.49
N THR A 153 3.27 1.51 21.69
CA THR A 153 2.36 1.33 22.82
C THR A 153 1.07 2.00 22.40
N TRP A 154 0.04 1.21 22.06
CA TRP A 154 -1.33 1.69 22.11
C TRP A 154 -1.58 2.08 23.57
N THR A 155 -1.31 3.32 23.94
CA THR A 155 -1.99 3.92 25.08
C THR A 155 -3.42 4.10 24.63
N THR A 156 -4.21 3.03 24.80
CA THR A 156 -5.65 3.18 24.98
C THR A 156 -5.80 4.21 26.09
N ARG A 157 -6.09 5.45 25.71
CA ARG A 157 -6.59 6.46 26.63
C ARG A 157 -7.98 5.98 27.00
N THR A 158 -8.05 5.06 27.96
CA THR A 158 -9.27 4.83 28.73
C THR A 158 -9.57 6.15 29.41
N SER A 159 -10.40 6.97 28.76
CA SER A 159 -11.15 8.02 29.43
C SER A 159 -11.93 7.31 30.53
N GLY A 160 -11.47 7.50 31.77
CA GLY A 160 -12.16 7.02 32.94
C GLY A 160 -13.54 7.64 32.99
N CYS A 161 -14.56 6.87 32.61
CA CYS A 161 -15.90 7.08 33.11
C CYS A 161 -16.07 6.11 34.28
N ARG A 162 -16.05 6.69 35.49
CA ARG A 162 -16.23 6.01 36.77
C ARG A 162 -17.51 5.16 36.74
N GLN A 163 -17.36 3.85 36.93
CA GLN A 163 -18.38 3.09 37.63
C GLN A 163 -18.06 3.21 39.12
N THR A 164 -18.82 4.04 39.84
CA THR A 164 -18.93 3.93 41.30
C THR A 164 -19.89 2.79 41.59
N ALA A 165 -19.35 1.67 42.07
CA ALA A 165 -20.10 0.68 42.81
C ALA A 165 -20.09 1.09 44.29
N GLN A 166 -21.29 1.39 44.81
CA GLN A 166 -21.75 1.07 46.16
C GLN A 166 -23.28 1.12 46.14
#